data_AF-A0A1S2W272-F1
#
_entry.id   AF-A0A1S2W272-F1
#
_cell.length_a   1.000
_cell.length_b   1.000
_cell.length_c   1.000
_cell.angle_alpha   90.00
_cell.angle_beta   90.00
_cell.angle_gamma   90.00
#
_symmetry.space_group_name_H-M   'P 1'
#
loop_
_entity.id
_entity.type
_entity.pdbx_description
1 polymer ?
#
loop_
_entity_poly.entity_id
_entity_poly.type
_entity_poly.pdbx_seq_one_letter_code
_entity_poly.pdbx_strand_id
1 'polypeptide(L)'
;MSNETDWDELSDEYTEHTPAIIGETIRPQRAITMDDIDDIFAGRPLADQPRRKADVLYKAYLTPDMDAQVRAQAEREHIGKSALIRKALAAYLTANQAQPAMA
;
A
#
# COMPACT_ATOMS: atom_id res chain seq x y z
N MET A 1 -0.59 40.22 -21.72
CA MET A 1 -1.90 39.58 -21.47
C MET A 1 -1.59 38.16 -21.07
N SER A 2 -1.82 37.79 -19.81
CA SER A 2 -1.67 36.41 -19.37
C SER A 2 -2.75 35.59 -20.07
N ASN A 3 -2.35 34.57 -20.83
CA ASN A 3 -3.29 33.52 -21.24
C ASN A 3 -3.60 32.72 -19.97
N GLU A 4 -4.53 33.25 -19.18
CA GLU A 4 -5.11 32.55 -18.06
C GLU A 4 -5.95 31.43 -18.67
N THR A 5 -5.43 30.21 -18.61
CA THR A 5 -6.13 29.04 -19.12
C THR A 5 -7.37 28.84 -18.26
N ASP A 6 -8.55 29.01 -18.87
CA ASP A 6 -9.82 28.68 -18.24
C ASP A 6 -9.94 27.16 -18.17
N TRP A 7 -9.71 26.62 -16.97
CA TRP A 7 -9.75 25.19 -16.72
C TRP A 7 -11.16 24.62 -16.73
N ASP A 8 -12.18 25.46 -16.54
CA ASP A 8 -13.58 25.04 -16.57
C ASP A 8 -14.01 24.79 -18.03
N GLU A 9 -13.66 25.68 -18.96
CA GLU A 9 -13.91 25.51 -20.40
C GLU A 9 -13.24 24.24 -20.96
N LEU A 10 -12.00 23.99 -20.53
CA LEU A 10 -11.25 22.79 -20.90
C LEU A 10 -11.86 21.51 -20.33
N SER A 11 -12.36 21.55 -19.09
CA SER A 11 -13.04 20.41 -18.46
C SER A 11 -14.34 20.04 -19.20
N ASP A 12 -15.10 21.04 -19.65
CA ASP A 12 -16.35 20.84 -20.37
C ASP A 12 -16.09 20.24 -21.77
N GLU A 13 -15.08 20.73 -22.49
CA GLU A 13 -14.65 20.19 -23.80
C GLU A 13 -14.23 18.70 -23.69
N TYR A 14 -13.45 18.35 -22.66
CA TYR A 14 -13.07 16.95 -22.43
C TYR A 14 -14.27 16.08 -22.06
N THR A 15 -15.26 16.62 -21.34
CA THR A 15 -16.48 15.89 -20.97
C THR A 15 -17.32 15.55 -22.19
N GLU A 16 -17.43 16.46 -23.17
CA GLU A 16 -18.16 16.23 -24.44
C GLU A 16 -17.56 15.08 -25.27
N HIS A 17 -16.26 14.84 -25.15
CA HIS A 17 -15.54 13.78 -25.85
C HIS A 17 -15.28 12.52 -25.02
N THR A 18 -15.71 12.48 -23.75
CA THR A 18 -15.54 11.32 -22.89
C THR A 18 -16.63 10.28 -23.20
N PRO A 19 -16.27 9.06 -23.67
CA PRO A 19 -17.26 8.01 -23.86
C PRO A 19 -18.01 7.76 -22.55
N ALA A 20 -19.33 7.55 -22.61
CA ALA A 20 -20.18 7.35 -21.45
C ALA A 20 -19.48 6.41 -20.45
N ILE A 21 -19.17 6.93 -19.26
CA ILE A 21 -18.44 6.19 -18.24
C ILE A 21 -19.30 4.97 -17.88
N ILE A 22 -18.86 3.78 -18.29
CA ILE A 22 -19.56 2.52 -17.99
C ILE A 22 -19.21 2.15 -16.55
N GLY A 23 -20.10 2.48 -15.62
CA GLY A 23 -19.97 2.12 -14.20
C GLY A 23 -20.41 3.25 -13.27
N GLU A 24 -20.58 2.91 -12.00
CA GLU A 24 -20.89 3.89 -10.95
C GLU A 24 -19.69 4.84 -10.75
N THR A 25 -19.96 6.15 -10.73
CA THR A 25 -18.95 7.14 -10.37
C THR A 25 -18.63 7.03 -8.88
N ILE A 26 -17.53 6.34 -8.56
CA ILE A 26 -17.07 6.21 -7.17
C ILE A 26 -16.33 7.50 -6.79
N ARG A 27 -16.91 8.28 -5.88
CA ARG A 27 -16.21 9.40 -5.24
C ARG A 27 -15.47 8.88 -4.00
N PRO A 28 -14.17 9.19 -3.84
CA PRO A 28 -13.46 8.80 -2.64
C PRO A 28 -14.04 9.48 -1.40
N GLN A 29 -14.23 8.70 -0.34
CA GLN A 29 -14.76 9.18 0.96
C GLN A 29 -13.69 9.83 1.84
N ARG A 30 -12.45 9.89 1.34
CA ARG A 30 -11.29 10.51 2.02
C ARG A 30 -10.54 11.42 1.05
N ALA A 31 -9.77 12.36 1.61
CA ALA A 31 -8.84 13.16 0.82
C ALA A 31 -7.82 12.27 0.11
N ILE A 32 -7.58 12.57 -1.17
CA ILE A 32 -6.56 11.91 -2.00
C ILE A 32 -5.20 12.48 -1.61
N THR A 33 -4.25 11.62 -1.27
CA THR A 33 -2.86 12.01 -0.95
C THR A 33 -1.96 11.85 -2.17
N MET A 34 -0.74 12.39 -2.11
CA MET A 34 0.27 12.20 -3.16
C MET A 34 0.62 10.72 -3.38
N ASP A 35 0.61 9.91 -2.33
CA ASP A 35 0.85 8.46 -2.42
C ASP A 35 -0.25 7.73 -3.20
N ASP A 36 -1.50 8.19 -3.07
CA ASP A 36 -2.62 7.64 -3.84
C ASP A 36 -2.46 7.93 -5.32
N ILE A 37 -2.00 9.14 -5.64
CA ILE A 37 -1.73 9.58 -7.02
C ILE A 37 -0.62 8.72 -7.62
N ASP A 38 0.49 8.51 -6.89
CA ASP A 38 1.57 7.61 -7.33
C ASP A 38 1.06 6.20 -7.61
N ASP A 39 0.22 5.65 -6.71
CA ASP A 39 -0.36 4.32 -6.88
C ASP A 39 -1.28 4.24 -8.11
N ILE A 40 -2.10 5.28 -8.36
CA ILE A 40 -2.96 5.38 -9.55
C ILE A 40 -2.11 5.40 -10.83
N PHE A 41 -1.05 6.21 -10.87
CA PHE A 41 -0.14 6.25 -12.02
C PHE A 41 0.65 4.95 -12.20
N ALA A 42 0.83 4.17 -11.13
CA ALA A 42 1.37 2.81 -11.19
C ALA A 42 0.33 1.74 -11.60
N GLY A 43 -0.88 2.15 -12.01
CA GLY A 43 -1.95 1.25 -12.45
C GLY A 43 -2.68 0.54 -11.32
N ARG A 44 -2.54 1.02 -10.08
CA ARG A 44 -3.16 0.42 -8.91
C ARG A 44 -4.43 1.19 -8.55
N PRO A 45 -5.55 0.51 -8.27
CA PRO A 45 -6.77 1.19 -7.86
C PRO A 45 -6.57 1.86 -6.50
N LEU A 46 -7.34 2.93 -6.29
CA LEU A 46 -7.41 3.65 -5.02
C LEU A 46 -7.84 2.67 -3.92
N ALA A 47 -7.01 2.56 -2.88
CA ALA A 47 -7.30 1.74 -1.71
C ALA A 47 -7.99 2.56 -0.61
N ASP A 48 -8.81 1.89 0.20
CA ASP A 48 -9.49 2.53 1.37
C ASP A 48 -8.49 3.21 2.31
N GLN A 49 -7.29 2.64 2.43
CA GLN A 49 -6.18 3.22 3.17
C GLN A 49 -4.94 3.32 2.27
N PRO A 50 -4.14 4.40 2.38
CA PRO A 50 -2.89 4.52 1.66
C PRO A 50 -2.00 3.30 1.91
N ARG A 51 -1.45 2.72 0.85
CA ARG A 51 -0.52 1.60 0.99
C ARG A 51 0.74 2.12 1.67
N ARG A 52 1.15 1.50 2.77
CA ARG A 52 2.43 1.83 3.40
C ARG A 52 3.57 1.50 2.43
N LYS A 53 4.28 2.53 1.97
CA LYS A 53 5.53 2.36 1.23
C LYS A 53 6.54 1.68 2.16
N ALA A 54 7.20 0.64 1.66
CA ALA A 54 8.26 -0.04 2.40
C ALA A 54 9.56 0.75 2.20
N ASP A 55 9.89 1.64 3.12
CA ASP A 55 11.04 2.56 2.96
C ASP A 55 12.41 1.87 3.10
N VAL A 56 12.49 0.71 3.75
CA VAL A 56 13.77 0.07 4.08
C VAL A 56 13.74 -1.44 3.85
N LEU A 57 14.70 -1.91 3.06
CA LEU A 57 14.98 -3.33 2.87
C LEU A 57 15.94 -3.83 3.96
N TYR A 58 15.47 -4.74 4.80
CA TYR A 58 16.29 -5.42 5.80
C TYR A 58 16.68 -6.83 5.34
N LYS A 59 17.95 -7.20 5.52
CA LYS A 59 18.42 -8.58 5.37
C LYS A 59 18.27 -9.30 6.71
N ALA A 60 17.62 -10.46 6.70
CA ALA A 60 17.52 -11.35 7.84
C ALA A 60 18.21 -12.67 7.50
N TYR A 61 19.02 -13.17 8.41
CA TYR A 61 19.65 -14.48 8.30
C TYR A 61 18.87 -15.47 9.17
N LEU A 62 18.47 -16.58 8.57
CA LEU A 62 17.75 -17.66 9.23
C LEU A 62 18.63 -18.91 9.20
N THR A 63 18.52 -19.74 10.23
CA THR A 63 19.04 -21.11 10.16
C THR A 63 18.23 -21.91 9.13
N PRO A 64 18.79 -23.00 8.57
CA PRO A 64 18.07 -23.84 7.60
C PRO A 64 16.71 -24.34 8.12
N ASP A 65 16.66 -24.75 9.40
CA ASP A 65 15.43 -25.24 10.02
C ASP A 65 14.37 -24.14 10.15
N MET A 66 14.77 -22.92 10.51
CA MET A 66 13.87 -21.78 10.58
C MET A 66 13.35 -21.38 9.20
N ASP A 67 14.18 -21.39 8.16
CA ASP A 67 13.73 -21.08 6.80
C ASP A 67 12.70 -22.11 6.29
N ALA A 68 12.89 -23.39 6.60
CA ALA A 68 11.95 -24.44 6.27
C ALA A 68 10.59 -24.23 6.96
N GLN A 69 10.60 -23.90 8.25
CA GLN A 69 9.37 -23.59 9.00
C GLN A 69 8.66 -22.35 8.47
N VAL A 70 9.41 -21.27 8.21
CA VAL A 70 8.89 -20.03 7.62
C VAL A 70 8.26 -20.32 6.26
N ARG A 71 8.89 -21.13 5.42
CA ARG A 71 8.36 -21.51 4.10
C ARG A 71 7.03 -22.26 4.23
N ALA A 72 6.99 -23.31 5.04
CA ALA A 72 5.78 -24.12 5.21
C ALA A 72 4.61 -23.29 5.75
N GLN A 73 4.87 -22.40 6.71
CA GLN A 73 3.83 -21.54 7.28
C GLN A 73 3.39 -20.44 6.32
N ALA A 74 4.32 -19.86 5.54
CA ALA A 74 4.01 -18.86 4.52
C ALA A 74 3.11 -19.44 3.41
N GLU A 75 3.39 -20.68 2.99
CA GLU A 75 2.55 -21.42 2.04
C GLU A 75 1.15 -21.67 2.61
N ARG A 76 1.04 -22.06 3.89
CA ARG A 76 -0.24 -22.31 4.57
C ARG A 76 -1.10 -21.06 4.72
N GLU A 77 -0.49 -19.90 4.96
CA GLU A 77 -1.18 -18.62 5.14
C GLU A 77 -1.36 -17.83 3.83
N HIS A 78 -0.83 -18.35 2.71
CA HIS A 78 -0.80 -17.64 1.42
C HIS A 78 -0.20 -16.23 1.50
N ILE A 79 0.87 -16.08 2.28
CA ILE A 79 1.62 -14.81 2.41
C ILE A 79 3.10 -15.00 2.09
N GLY A 80 3.81 -13.93 1.75
CA GLY A 80 5.26 -14.00 1.52
C GLY A 80 6.08 -14.23 2.79
N LYS A 81 7.24 -14.89 2.68
CA LYS A 81 8.17 -15.13 3.81
C LYS A 81 8.44 -13.87 4.64
N SER A 82 8.78 -12.77 3.98
CA SER A 82 9.06 -11.50 4.68
C SER A 82 7.84 -10.92 5.40
N ALA A 83 6.63 -11.16 4.89
CA ALA A 83 5.41 -10.74 5.57
C ALA A 83 5.18 -11.58 6.83
N LEU A 84 5.40 -12.90 6.75
CA LEU A 84 5.32 -13.80 7.90
C LEU A 84 6.34 -13.41 8.99
N ILE A 85 7.60 -13.13 8.62
CA ILE A 85 8.64 -12.72 9.58
C ILE A 85 8.23 -11.42 10.30
N ARG A 86 7.69 -10.43 9.57
CA ARG A 86 7.20 -9.18 10.18
C ARG A 86 6.01 -9.43 11.13
N LYS A 87 5.09 -10.31 10.73
CA LYS A 87 3.95 -10.72 11.58
C LYS A 87 4.45 -11.36 12.88
N ALA A 88 5.41 -12.27 12.80
CA ALA A 88 6.01 -12.92 13.96
C ALA A 88 6.75 -11.91 14.87
N LEU A 89 7.52 -10.98 14.29
CA LEU A 89 8.21 -9.92 15.04
C LEU A 89 7.22 -9.02 15.77
N ALA A 90 6.14 -8.60 15.12
CA ALA A 90 5.11 -7.77 15.75
C ALA A 90 4.45 -8.50 16.94
N ALA A 91 4.15 -9.80 16.78
CA ALA A 91 3.63 -10.62 17.87
C ALA A 91 4.63 -10.74 19.04
N TYR A 92 5.91 -10.98 18.74
CA TYR A 92 6.97 -11.04 19.73
C TYR A 92 7.12 -9.73 20.51
N LEU A 93 7.18 -8.59 19.81
CA LEU A 93 7.28 -7.28 20.46
C LEU A 93 6.07 -7.00 21.34
N THR A 94 4.87 -7.33 20.86
CA THR A 94 3.63 -7.13 21.63
C THR A 94 3.63 -7.98 22.91
N ALA A 95 4.10 -9.22 22.84
CA ALA A 95 4.18 -10.12 23.98
C ALA A 95 5.24 -9.71 25.02
N ASN A 96 6.33 -9.04 24.59
CA ASN A 96 7.47 -8.70 25.43
C ASN A 96 7.57 -7.21 25.80
N GLN A 97 6.57 -6.39 25.44
CA GLN A 97 6.52 -4.96 25.82
C GLN A 97 6.55 -4.71 27.33
N ALA A 98 6.25 -5.72 28.16
CA ALA A 98 6.26 -5.63 29.62
C ALA A 98 7.59 -6.03 30.28
N GLN A 99 8.59 -6.50 29.53
CA GLN A 99 9.88 -6.90 30.11
C GLN A 99 10.86 -5.72 30.06
N PRO A 100 11.37 -5.25 31.22
CA PRO A 100 12.43 -4.25 31.21
C PRO A 100 13.65 -4.81 30.48
N ALA A 101 14.34 -3.95 29.72
CA ALA A 101 15.57 -4.30 29.04
C ALA A 101 16.52 -4.97 30.04
N MET A 102 16.94 -6.21 29.76
CA MET A 102 18.00 -6.85 30.52
C MET A 102 19.26 -6.01 30.34
N ALA A 103 19.68 -5.36 31.43
CA ALA A 103 20.88 -4.53 31.53
C ALA A 103 22.15 -5.39 31.63
#